data_AF-A0A1M6BXX1-F1
#
_entry.id   AF-A0A1M6BXX1-F1
#
_cell.length_a   1.000
_cell.length_b   1.000
_cell.length_c   1.000
_cell.angle_alpha   90.00
_cell.angle_beta   90.00
_cell.angle_gamma   90.00
#
_symmetry.space_group_name_H-M   'P 1'
#
loop_
_entity.id
_entity.type
_entity.pdbx_description
1 polymer ?
#
loop_
_entity_poly.entity_id
_entity_poly.type
_entity_poly.pdbx_seq_one_letter_code
_entity_poly.pdbx_strand_id
1 'polypeptide(L)'
;MKKALIIIGLIISVVLLGDILLITTKNSGIANWGGIIIPSFLAGIIINIFINSDERKKFYKIAAVSTVVTKIILFLLLVKGPTALAVLLMLIIYYGVSYLFISLGGKVLAGKKEQDSKSV
;
A
#
# COMPACT_ATOMS: atom_id res chain seq x y z
N MET A 1 -19.73 7.41 -1.80
CA MET A 1 -19.03 7.66 -0.52
C MET A 1 -18.79 6.39 0.30
N LYS A 2 -19.81 5.55 0.61
CA LYS A 2 -19.63 4.33 1.42
C LYS A 2 -18.51 3.38 0.92
N LYS A 3 -18.42 3.14 -0.39
CA LYS A 3 -17.37 2.28 -0.98
C LYS A 3 -15.95 2.83 -0.80
N ALA A 4 -15.76 4.14 -0.91
CA ALA A 4 -14.46 4.77 -0.73
C ALA A 4 -13.97 4.68 0.73
N LEU A 5 -14.87 4.88 1.69
CA LEU A 5 -14.60 4.71 3.12
C LEU A 5 -14.22 3.27 3.47
N ILE A 6 -14.93 2.29 2.90
CA ILE A 6 -14.62 0.86 3.08
C ILE A 6 -13.23 0.53 2.51
N ILE A 7 -12.89 1.09 1.34
CA ILE A 7 -11.59 0.85 0.70
C ILE A 7 -10.46 1.49 1.49
N ILE A 8 -10.63 2.73 1.95
CA ILE A 8 -9.66 3.40 2.82
C ILE A 8 -9.49 2.62 4.13
N GLY A 9 -10.59 2.16 4.75
CA GLY A 9 -10.56 1.32 5.95
C GLY A 9 -9.83 0.00 5.73
N LEU A 10 -10.05 -0.66 4.58
CA LEU A 10 -9.35 -1.88 4.18
C LEU A 10 -7.85 -1.62 3.98
N ILE A 11 -7.48 -0.53 3.29
CA ILE A 11 -6.08 -0.15 3.09
C ILE A 11 -5.39 0.08 4.44
N ILE A 12 -6.01 0.84 5.33
CA ILE A 12 -5.47 1.09 6.68
C ILE A 12 -5.33 -0.22 7.46
N SER A 13 -6.35 -1.09 7.42
CA SER A 13 -6.32 -2.38 8.11
C SER A 13 -5.20 -3.28 7.60
N VAL A 14 -5.00 -3.30 6.28
CA VAL A 14 -3.94 -4.05 5.62
C VAL A 14 -2.55 -3.50 5.97
N VAL A 15 -2.39 -2.17 6.07
CA VAL A 15 -1.15 -1.54 6.55
C VAL A 15 -0.86 -1.93 8.00
N LEU A 16 -1.86 -1.88 8.88
CA LEU A 16 -1.71 -2.26 10.29
C LEU A 16 -1.41 -3.75 10.46
N LEU A 17 -2.04 -4.63 9.66
CA LEU A 17 -1.74 -6.06 9.61
C LEU A 17 -0.29 -6.33 9.19
N GLY A 18 0.20 -5.58 8.20
CA GLY A 18 1.59 -5.62 7.77
C GLY A 18 2.55 -5.31 8.93
N ASP A 19 2.18 -4.38 9.82
CA ASP A 19 2.99 -3.99 10.97
C ASP A 19 2.88 -4.96 12.17
N ILE A 20 1.73 -5.61 12.34
CA ILE A 20 1.55 -6.67 13.37
C ILE A 20 2.34 -7.94 13.00
N LEU A 21 2.30 -8.37 11.73
CA LEU A 21 3.09 -9.50 11.20
C LEU A 21 4.61 -9.28 11.33
N LEU A 22 4.99 -8.04 11.56
CA LEU A 22 6.34 -7.54 11.48
C LEU A 22 6.97 -7.35 12.85
N ILE A 23 6.19 -6.84 13.81
CA ILE A 23 6.51 -6.89 15.24
C ILE A 23 6.72 -8.36 15.68
N THR A 24 5.98 -9.30 15.10
CA THR A 24 6.04 -10.72 15.45
C THR A 24 7.22 -11.48 14.82
N THR A 25 7.75 -11.04 13.67
CA THR A 25 8.80 -11.78 12.93
C THR A 25 10.23 -11.43 13.31
N LYS A 26 10.49 -10.36 14.08
CA LYS A 26 11.83 -9.92 14.57
C LYS A 26 12.92 -9.74 13.48
N ASN A 27 12.57 -9.74 12.19
CA ASN A 27 13.51 -9.57 11.09
C ASN A 27 13.50 -8.11 10.62
N SER A 28 14.63 -7.40 10.74
CA SER A 28 14.74 -5.96 10.45
C SER A 28 14.51 -5.59 8.98
N GLY A 29 14.87 -6.45 8.02
CA GLY A 29 14.69 -6.18 6.59
C GLY A 29 13.21 -6.27 6.18
N ILE A 30 12.55 -7.34 6.62
CA ILE A 30 11.10 -7.50 6.47
C ILE A 30 10.39 -6.43 7.31
N ALA A 31 10.96 -6.01 8.44
CA ALA A 31 10.39 -5.01 9.31
C ALA A 31 10.42 -3.56 8.82
N ASN A 32 11.31 -3.25 7.89
CA ASN A 32 11.33 -1.92 7.31
C ASN A 32 10.54 -1.87 6.00
N TRP A 33 10.68 -2.89 5.14
CA TRP A 33 10.11 -2.86 3.79
C TRP A 33 8.82 -3.66 3.64
N GLY A 34 8.64 -4.75 4.40
CA GLY A 34 7.47 -5.62 4.32
C GLY A 34 6.17 -4.91 4.69
N GLY A 35 6.19 -4.05 5.72
CA GLY A 35 5.05 -3.22 6.13
C GLY A 35 4.64 -2.13 5.13
N ILE A 36 5.38 -1.96 4.02
CA ILE A 36 5.03 -1.05 2.92
C ILE A 36 4.67 -1.86 1.69
N ILE A 37 5.53 -2.81 1.32
CA ILE A 37 5.41 -3.61 0.11
C ILE A 37 4.14 -4.45 0.14
N ILE A 38 3.93 -5.23 1.22
CA ILE A 38 2.80 -6.16 1.32
C ILE A 38 1.47 -5.38 1.34
N PRO A 39 1.32 -4.33 2.16
CA PRO A 39 0.09 -3.56 2.17
C PRO A 39 -0.21 -2.85 0.86
N SER A 40 0.81 -2.27 0.23
CA SER A 40 0.68 -1.58 -1.06
C SER A 40 0.25 -2.54 -2.16
N PHE A 41 0.85 -3.74 -2.21
CA PHE A 41 0.49 -4.75 -3.18
C PHE A 41 -0.96 -5.22 -3.03
N LEU A 42 -1.37 -5.53 -1.79
CA LEU A 42 -2.76 -5.92 -1.48
C LEU A 42 -3.75 -4.79 -1.78
N ALA A 43 -3.41 -3.54 -1.47
CA ALA A 43 -4.22 -2.38 -1.84
C ALA A 43 -4.44 -2.30 -3.36
N GLY A 44 -3.40 -2.55 -4.15
CA GLY A 44 -3.50 -2.64 -5.61
C GLY A 44 -4.49 -3.70 -6.10
N ILE A 45 -4.45 -4.89 -5.51
CA ILE A 45 -5.39 -5.98 -5.79
C ILE A 45 -6.83 -5.56 -5.44
N ILE A 46 -7.04 -5.06 -4.23
CA ILE A 46 -8.35 -4.62 -3.74
C ILE A 46 -8.92 -3.54 -4.66
N ILE A 47 -8.13 -2.53 -5.02
CA ILE A 47 -8.58 -1.47 -5.91
C ILE A 47 -8.97 -2.03 -7.28
N ASN A 48 -8.23 -2.99 -7.84
CA ASN A 48 -8.61 -3.58 -9.11
C ASN A 48 -9.92 -4.40 -9.01
N ILE A 49 -10.16 -5.09 -7.89
CA ILE A 49 -11.39 -5.86 -7.66
C ILE A 49 -12.61 -4.94 -7.49
N PHE A 50 -12.48 -3.87 -6.70
CA PHE A 50 -13.63 -3.08 -6.23
C PHE A 50 -13.84 -1.76 -6.96
N ILE A 51 -12.86 -1.26 -7.73
CA ILE A 51 -12.91 0.03 -8.42
C ILE A 51 -12.92 -0.15 -9.94
N ASN A 52 -13.82 0.59 -10.59
CA ASN A 52 -13.94 0.65 -12.05
C ASN A 52 -12.67 1.21 -12.71
N SER A 53 -12.36 0.72 -13.91
CA SER A 53 -11.24 1.12 -14.78
C SER A 53 -10.86 2.60 -14.65
N ASP A 54 -11.85 3.48 -14.82
CA ASP A 54 -11.62 4.91 -15.04
C ASP A 54 -11.21 5.64 -13.76
N GLU A 55 -11.54 5.10 -12.59
CA GLU A 55 -11.21 5.67 -11.29
C GLU A 55 -9.96 5.05 -10.65
N ARG A 56 -9.44 3.94 -11.17
CA ARG A 56 -8.32 3.18 -10.55
C ARG A 56 -7.08 4.04 -10.34
N LYS A 57 -6.71 4.87 -11.33
CA LYS A 57 -5.54 5.77 -11.21
C LYS A 57 -5.69 6.74 -10.03
N LYS A 58 -6.91 7.23 -9.78
CA LYS A 58 -7.19 8.12 -8.65
C LYS A 58 -7.08 7.36 -7.33
N PHE A 59 -7.66 6.17 -7.25
CA PHE A 59 -7.58 5.34 -6.05
C PHE A 59 -6.17 4.81 -5.76
N TYR A 60 -5.34 4.53 -6.78
CA TYR A 60 -3.93 4.18 -6.59
C TYR A 60 -3.15 5.31 -5.95
N LYS A 61 -3.37 6.57 -6.39
CA LYS A 61 -2.75 7.73 -5.75
C LYS A 61 -3.21 7.88 -4.31
N ILE A 62 -4.52 7.77 -4.06
CA ILE A 62 -5.08 7.86 -2.69
C ILE A 62 -4.47 6.77 -1.80
N ALA A 63 -4.41 5.53 -2.26
CA ALA A 63 -3.87 4.41 -1.49
C ALA A 63 -2.37 4.55 -1.21
N ALA A 64 -1.59 5.05 -2.18
CA ALA A 64 -0.18 5.35 -1.98
C ALA A 64 0.00 6.43 -0.91
N VAL A 65 -0.74 7.53 -1.00
CA VAL A 65 -0.71 8.61 0.00
C VAL A 65 -1.12 8.09 1.38
N SER A 66 -2.22 7.35 1.48
CA SER A 66 -2.69 6.79 2.75
C SER A 66 -1.64 5.87 3.39
N THR A 67 -1.02 5.00 2.61
CA THR A 67 0.03 4.08 3.10
C THR A 67 1.23 4.86 3.65
N VAL A 68 1.68 5.89 2.92
CA VAL A 68 2.80 6.75 3.33
C VAL A 68 2.48 7.54 4.58
N VAL A 69 1.29 8.15 4.65
CA VAL A 69 0.85 8.95 5.81
C VAL A 69 0.78 8.07 7.06
N THR A 70 0.16 6.89 6.97
CA THR A 70 0.10 5.96 8.10
C THR A 70 1.50 5.56 8.56
N LYS A 71 2.41 5.28 7.64
CA LYS A 71 3.80 4.92 7.96
C LYS A 71 4.58 6.03 8.63
N ILE A 72 4.40 7.27 8.17
CA ILE A 72 5.05 8.43 8.79
C ILE A 72 4.51 8.67 10.18
N ILE A 73 3.19 8.58 10.38
CA ILE A 73 2.59 8.71 11.71
C ILE A 73 3.20 7.67 12.66
N LEU A 74 3.29 6.41 12.24
CA LEU A 74 3.91 5.36 13.05
C LEU A 74 5.40 5.63 13.32
N PHE A 75 6.15 6.08 12.32
CA PHE A 75 7.56 6.44 12.48
C PHE A 75 7.75 7.58 13.49
N LEU A 76 6.94 8.64 13.40
CA LEU A 76 6.99 9.77 14.33
C LEU A 76 6.63 9.36 15.76
N LEU A 77 5.74 8.37 15.94
CA LEU A 77 5.37 7.84 17.25
C LEU A 77 6.43 6.90 17.84
N LEU A 78 7.15 6.17 17.00
CA LEU A 78 8.12 5.14 17.43
C LEU A 78 9.55 5.68 17.58
N VAL A 79 9.93 6.70 16.81
CA VAL A 79 11.29 7.24 16.80
C VAL A 79 11.39 8.48 17.67
N LYS A 80 12.30 8.45 18.66
CA LYS A 80 12.63 9.62 19.47
C LYS A 80 13.55 10.56 18.68
N GLY A 81 13.02 11.70 18.24
CA GLY A 81 13.79 12.76 17.57
C GLY A 81 14.08 12.49 16.08
N PRO A 82 13.05 12.27 15.25
CA PRO A 82 13.24 12.10 13.82
C PRO A 82 13.78 13.40 13.20
N THR A 83 14.82 13.28 12.36
CA THR A 83 15.35 14.44 11.63
C THR A 83 14.40 14.82 10.49
N ALA A 84 14.26 16.11 10.21
CA ALA A 84 13.43 16.60 9.10
C ALA A 84 13.84 15.98 7.75
N LEU A 85 15.15 15.77 7.55
CA LEU A 85 15.69 15.11 6.36
C LEU A 85 15.23 13.64 6.25
N ALA A 86 15.24 12.88 7.35
CA ALA A 86 14.78 11.50 7.35
C ALA A 86 13.28 11.40 7.02
N VAL A 87 12.47 12.31 7.56
CA VAL A 87 11.03 12.38 7.26
C VAL A 87 10.79 12.70 5.78
N LEU A 88 11.55 13.65 5.22
CA LEU A 88 11.44 14.03 3.81
C LEU A 88 11.85 12.90 2.86
N LEU A 89 12.96 12.21 3.17
CA LEU A 89 13.40 11.06 2.39
C LEU A 89 12.39 9.92 2.44
N MET A 90 11.78 9.64 3.60
CA MET A 90 10.75 8.62 3.69
C MET A 90 9.49 8.99 2.91
N LEU A 91 9.05 10.25 2.92
CA LEU A 91 7.91 10.70 2.12
C LEU A 91 8.10 10.34 0.63
N ILE A 92 9.28 10.62 0.09
CA ILE A 92 9.59 10.41 -1.33
C ILE A 92 9.73 8.91 -1.62
N ILE A 93 10.58 8.22 -0.85
CA ILE A 93 10.91 6.81 -1.09
C ILE A 93 9.69 5.92 -0.87
N TYR A 94 8.97 6.10 0.24
CA TYR A 94 7.81 5.26 0.54
C TYR A 94 6.66 5.51 -0.42
N TYR A 95 6.49 6.74 -0.90
CA TYR A 95 5.50 7.03 -1.94
C TYR A 95 5.83 6.31 -3.25
N GLY A 96 7.09 6.39 -3.70
CA GLY A 96 7.54 5.71 -4.91
C GLY A 96 7.36 4.19 -4.83
N VAL A 97 7.80 3.59 -3.72
CA VAL A 97 7.66 2.15 -3.48
C VAL A 97 6.19 1.76 -3.38
N SER A 98 5.37 2.49 -2.62
CA SER A 98 3.95 2.16 -2.47
C SER A 98 3.22 2.22 -3.81
N TYR A 99 3.45 3.27 -4.59
CA TYR A 99 2.84 3.42 -5.91
C TYR A 99 3.25 2.28 -6.87
N LEU A 100 4.52 1.89 -6.86
CA LEU A 100 5.03 0.80 -7.68
C LEU A 100 4.35 -0.53 -7.31
N PHE A 101 4.26 -0.86 -6.02
CA PHE A 101 3.66 -2.12 -5.58
C PHE A 101 2.14 -2.15 -5.72
N ILE A 102 1.45 -1.01 -5.54
CA ILE A 102 0.02 -0.87 -5.86
C ILE A 102 -0.22 -1.16 -7.36
N SER A 103 0.62 -0.58 -8.22
CA SER A 103 0.54 -0.82 -9.67
C SER A 103 0.78 -2.30 -10.01
N LEU A 104 1.78 -2.94 -9.39
CA LEU A 104 2.04 -4.37 -9.56
C LEU A 104 0.87 -5.25 -9.09
N GLY A 105 0.32 -5.00 -7.91
CA GLY A 105 -0.84 -5.73 -7.41
C GLY A 105 -2.06 -5.58 -8.31
N GLY A 106 -2.26 -4.38 -8.86
CA GLY A 106 -3.24 -4.13 -9.90
C GLY A 106 -2.98 -4.96 -11.17
N LYS A 107 -1.73 -5.05 -11.65
CA LYS A 107 -1.41 -5.79 -12.88
C LYS A 107 -1.60 -7.31 -12.77
N VAL A 108 -1.40 -7.89 -11.59
CA VAL A 108 -1.57 -9.35 -11.38
C VAL A 108 -2.98 -9.83 -11.76
N LEU A 109 -4.00 -9.02 -11.51
CA LEU A 109 -5.37 -9.35 -11.91
C LEU A 109 -5.70 -8.98 -13.36
N ALA A 110 -4.97 -8.04 -13.96
CA ALA A 110 -5.15 -7.67 -15.37
C ALA A 110 -4.66 -8.77 -16.31
N GLY A 111 -3.51 -9.38 -16.02
CA GLY A 111 -2.99 -10.52 -16.80
C GLY A 111 -3.90 -11.75 -16.74
N LYS A 112 -4.62 -11.95 -15.62
CA LYS A 112 -5.56 -13.07 -15.46
C LYS A 112 -6.82 -12.92 -16.32
N LYS A 113 -7.37 -11.71 -16.44
CA LYS A 113 -8.53 -11.43 -17.32
C LYS A 113 -8.23 -11.64 -18.81
N GLU A 114 -7.00 -11.38 -19.22
CA GLU A 114 -6.55 -11.56 -20.61
C GLU A 114 -6.33 -13.04 -20.97
N GLN A 115 -6.01 -13.88 -19.97
CA GLN A 115 -5.84 -15.32 -20.12
C GLN A 115 -7.18 -16.06 -20.19
N ASP A 116 -8.15 -15.70 -19.35
CA ASP A 116 -9.50 -16.28 -19.39
C ASP A 116 -10.24 -15.92 -20.70
N SER A 117 -10.01 -14.72 -21.25
CA SER A 117 -10.59 -14.28 -22.53
C SER A 117 -10.03 -15.00 -23.76
N LYS A 118 -8.87 -15.66 -23.66
CA LYS A 118 -8.25 -16.42 -24.77
C LYS A 118 -8.54 -17.92 -24.69
N SER A 119 -9.26 -18.36 -23.66
CA SER A 119 -9.62 -19.76 -23.42
C SER A 119 -11.07 -20.11 -23.80
N VAL A 120 -11.76 -19.20 -24.51
CA VAL A 120 -13.11 -19.39 -25.06
C VAL A 120 -13.05 -19.34 -26.59
#